data_AF-A0A6L8HWD3-F1
#
_entry.id   AF-A0A6L8HWD3-F1
#
_cell.length_a   1.000
_cell.length_b   1.000
_cell.length_c   1.000
_cell.angle_alpha   90.00
_cell.angle_beta   90.00
_cell.angle_gamma   90.00
#
_symmetry.space_group_name_H-M   'P 1'
#
loop_
_entity.id
_entity.type
_entity.pdbx_description
1 polymer ?
#
loop_
_entity_poly.entity_id
_entity_poly.type
_entity_poly.pdbx_seq_one_letter_code
_entity_poly.pdbx_strand_id
1 'polypeptide(L)'
;MTTDLFSNPKRFGDMTSWREEALALHAKGVFHPIEAEGFGSFRAVIGRDEILEIEAQHELFTNGPEPILTHDAIIEMRAQGGPRAKTLIHMDDPEHRKYRMLTNDW
;
A
#
# COMPACT_ATOMS: atom_id res chain seq x y z
N MET A 1 -6.39 -11.41 -10.62
CA MET A 1 -7.13 -12.45 -9.86
C MET A 1 -8.05 -11.76 -8.86
N THR A 2 -9.06 -12.47 -8.34
CA THR A 2 -10.01 -11.90 -7.37
C THR A 2 -9.78 -12.53 -6.00
N THR A 3 -9.46 -11.72 -5.00
CA THR A 3 -9.35 -12.10 -3.58
C THR A 3 -9.69 -10.87 -2.73
N ASP A 4 -10.27 -11.09 -1.55
CA ASP A 4 -10.54 -10.04 -0.57
C ASP A 4 -9.48 -9.99 0.56
N LEU A 5 -8.43 -10.81 0.49
CA LEU A 5 -7.40 -10.98 1.52
C LEU A 5 -6.77 -9.66 2.00
N PHE A 6 -6.61 -8.70 1.10
CA PHE A 6 -5.97 -7.40 1.38
C PHE A 6 -6.95 -6.23 1.50
N SER A 7 -8.19 -6.41 1.04
CA SER A 7 -9.19 -5.33 0.91
C SER A 7 -10.36 -5.47 1.89
N ASN A 8 -10.55 -6.64 2.51
CA ASN A 8 -11.59 -6.86 3.51
C ASN A 8 -11.02 -6.72 4.94
N PRO A 9 -11.35 -5.64 5.68
CA PRO A 9 -10.80 -5.40 7.01
C PRO A 9 -11.18 -6.46 8.03
N LYS A 10 -12.26 -7.22 7.82
CA LYS A 10 -12.68 -8.30 8.73
C LYS A 10 -11.69 -9.46 8.72
N ARG A 11 -10.92 -9.66 7.65
CA ARG A 11 -9.92 -10.72 7.53
C ARG A 11 -8.80 -10.57 8.56
N PHE A 12 -8.44 -9.34 8.93
CA PHE A 12 -7.45 -9.06 9.98
C PHE A 12 -7.92 -9.44 11.40
N GLY A 13 -9.20 -9.81 11.57
CA GLY A 13 -9.72 -10.35 12.82
C GLY A 13 -9.28 -11.79 13.12
N ASP A 14 -8.82 -12.54 12.10
CA ASP A 14 -8.26 -13.88 12.23
C ASP A 14 -6.94 -13.98 11.46
N MET A 15 -5.84 -13.66 12.15
CA MET A 15 -4.51 -13.63 11.55
C MET A 15 -3.95 -15.03 11.24
N THR A 16 -4.49 -16.10 11.83
CA THR A 16 -4.09 -17.47 11.51
C THR A 16 -4.60 -17.84 10.13
N SER A 17 -5.92 -17.68 9.91
CA SER A 17 -6.55 -17.90 8.61
C SER A 17 -5.96 -16.98 7.53
N TRP A 18 -5.77 -15.70 7.86
CA TRP A 18 -5.12 -14.74 6.95
C TRP A 18 -3.72 -15.21 6.53
N ARG A 19 -2.91 -15.66 7.49
CA ARG A 19 -1.54 -16.15 7.22
C ARG A 19 -1.56 -17.39 6.33
N GLU A 20 -2.44 -18.35 6.60
CA GLU A 20 -2.56 -19.57 5.80
C GLU A 20 -2.89 -19.25 4.33
N GLU A 21 -3.84 -18.35 4.10
CA GLU A 21 -4.22 -17.92 2.76
C GLU A 21 -3.08 -17.12 2.08
N ALA A 22 -2.40 -16.24 2.81
CA ALA A 22 -1.24 -15.49 2.30
C ALA A 22 -0.08 -16.42 1.92
N LEU A 23 0.19 -17.47 2.70
CA LEU A 23 1.21 -18.48 2.38
C LEU A 23 0.81 -19.32 1.17
N ALA A 24 -0.47 -19.72 1.07
CA ALA A 24 -0.98 -20.43 -0.10
C ALA A 24 -0.90 -19.56 -1.38
N LEU A 25 -1.05 -18.24 -1.25
CA LEU A 25 -0.89 -17.30 -2.34
C LEU A 25 0.59 -17.10 -2.72
N HIS A 26 1.47 -16.92 -1.73
CA HIS A 26 2.93 -16.84 -1.93
C HIS A 26 3.46 -18.09 -2.65
N ALA A 27 2.96 -19.29 -2.32
CA ALA A 27 3.38 -20.53 -2.97
C ALA A 27 3.06 -20.57 -4.49
N LYS A 28 2.13 -19.73 -4.96
CA LYS A 28 1.78 -19.60 -6.38
C LYS A 28 2.60 -18.52 -7.10
N GLY A 29 3.37 -17.72 -6.37
CA GLY A 29 4.13 -16.59 -6.87
C GLY A 29 4.15 -15.44 -5.87
N VAL A 30 5.05 -14.47 -6.10
CA VAL A 30 5.26 -13.32 -5.21
C VAL A 30 4.63 -12.02 -5.75
N PHE A 31 4.15 -12.01 -7.00
CA PHE A 31 3.49 -10.87 -7.64
C PHE A 31 2.11 -11.25 -8.15
N HIS A 32 1.07 -10.56 -7.67
CA HIS A 32 -0.31 -10.85 -8.05
C HIS A 32 -1.07 -9.57 -8.43
N PRO A 33 -1.60 -9.44 -9.65
CA PRO A 33 -2.58 -8.41 -9.96
C PRO A 33 -3.93 -8.76 -9.31
N ILE A 34 -4.52 -7.82 -8.58
CA ILE A 34 -5.73 -8.01 -7.80
C ILE A 34 -6.79 -7.01 -8.23
N GLU A 35 -7.98 -7.54 -8.48
CA GLU A 35 -9.21 -6.78 -8.64
C GLU A 35 -10.05 -6.99 -7.38
N ALA A 36 -10.45 -5.89 -6.72
CA ALA A 36 -11.28 -5.91 -5.53
C ALA A 36 -12.40 -4.85 -5.65
N GLU A 37 -13.60 -5.21 -5.21
CA GLU A 37 -14.74 -4.29 -5.26
C GLU A 37 -14.48 -3.04 -4.41
N GLY A 38 -14.68 -1.86 -5.02
CA GLY A 38 -14.50 -0.57 -4.34
C GLY A 38 -13.06 -0.06 -4.29
N PHE A 39 -12.11 -0.76 -4.91
CA PHE A 39 -10.71 -0.35 -5.02
C PHE A 39 -10.26 -0.39 -6.48
N GLY A 40 -9.44 0.58 -6.88
CA GLY A 40 -8.67 0.48 -8.11
C GLY A 40 -7.80 -0.78 -8.13
N SER A 41 -7.59 -1.35 -9.33
CA SER A 41 -6.73 -2.53 -9.52
C SER A 41 -5.35 -2.28 -8.90
N PHE A 42 -4.86 -3.22 -8.09
CA PHE A 42 -3.56 -3.11 -7.43
C PHE A 42 -2.74 -4.38 -7.58
N ARG A 43 -1.47 -4.32 -7.20
CA ARG A 43 -0.57 -5.48 -7.19
C ARG A 43 -0.22 -5.82 -5.75
N ALA A 44 -0.49 -7.06 -5.34
CA ALA A 44 0.07 -7.59 -4.10
C ALA A 44 1.47 -8.13 -4.39
N VAL A 45 2.45 -7.61 -3.65
CA VAL A 45 3.82 -8.12 -3.61
C VAL A 45 4.00 -8.84 -2.28
N ILE A 46 4.23 -10.15 -2.34
CA ILE A 46 4.25 -11.05 -1.19
C ILE A 46 5.58 -11.81 -1.25
N GLY A 47 6.68 -11.09 -1.12
CA GLY A 47 8.04 -11.63 -1.18
C GLY A 47 9.01 -10.64 -0.56
N ARG A 48 9.89 -11.13 0.32
CA ARG A 48 10.79 -10.26 1.08
C ARG A 48 11.73 -9.50 0.16
N ASP A 49 12.37 -10.19 -0.78
CA ASP A 49 13.43 -9.62 -1.60
C ASP A 49 12.83 -8.68 -2.66
N GLU A 50 11.65 -9.01 -3.19
CA GLU A 50 10.89 -8.17 -4.10
C GLU A 50 10.41 -6.88 -3.43
N ILE A 51 9.98 -6.95 -2.17
CA ILE A 51 9.61 -5.76 -1.38
C ILE A 51 10.83 -4.86 -1.21
N LEU A 52 11.98 -5.41 -0.80
CA LEU A 52 13.21 -4.64 -0.62
C LEU A 52 13.70 -3.99 -1.92
N GLU A 53 13.56 -4.71 -3.05
CA GLU A 53 13.91 -4.19 -4.36
C GLU A 53 13.01 -3.01 -4.77
N ILE A 54 11.71 -3.08 -4.50
CA ILE A 54 10.74 -2.00 -4.75
C ILE A 54 11.02 -0.80 -3.84
N GLU A 55 11.20 -1.03 -2.54
CA GLU A 55 11.43 0.02 -1.56
C GLU A 55 12.73 0.80 -1.82
N ALA A 56 13.75 0.16 -2.39
CA ALA A 56 15.00 0.82 -2.79
C ALA A 56 14.85 1.74 -4.00
N GLN A 57 13.79 1.58 -4.81
CA GLN A 57 13.57 2.29 -6.07
C GLN A 57 12.53 3.41 -5.92
N HIS A 58 12.71 4.29 -4.94
CA HIS A 58 11.77 5.36 -4.61
C HIS A 58 11.53 6.39 -5.74
N GLU A 59 12.39 6.45 -6.75
CA GLU A 59 12.17 7.29 -7.95
C GLU A 59 11.17 6.65 -8.93
N LEU A 60 11.02 5.33 -8.89
CA LEU A 60 10.08 4.57 -9.74
C LEU A 60 8.76 4.30 -9.01
N PHE A 61 8.83 4.00 -7.71
CA PHE A 61 7.67 3.70 -6.87
C PHE A 61 7.44 4.84 -5.88
N THR A 62 6.57 5.77 -6.27
CA THR A 62 6.25 6.96 -5.48
C THR A 62 5.30 6.64 -4.33
N ASN A 63 5.50 7.28 -3.19
CA ASN A 63 4.58 7.21 -2.05
C ASN A 63 3.31 8.02 -2.30
N GLY A 64 3.44 9.16 -2.99
CA GLY A 64 2.31 9.99 -3.36
C GLY A 64 1.55 9.45 -4.58
N PRO A 65 0.24 9.73 -4.70
CA PRO A 65 -0.60 10.47 -3.75
C PRO A 65 -1.31 9.61 -2.69
N GLU A 66 -1.41 8.29 -2.91
CA GLU A 66 -2.11 7.35 -2.03
C GLU A 66 -1.15 6.24 -1.57
N PRO A 67 -0.43 6.42 -0.44
CA PRO A 67 0.55 5.44 0.06
C PRO A 67 -0.11 4.22 0.73
N ILE A 68 -1.43 4.25 0.87
CA ILE A 68 -2.24 3.22 1.53
C ILE A 68 -3.36 2.82 0.59
N LEU A 69 -3.60 1.52 0.45
CA LEU A 69 -4.75 1.00 -0.28
C LEU A 69 -6.04 1.61 0.28
N THR A 70 -6.69 2.45 -0.52
CA THR A 70 -7.82 3.28 -0.12
C THR A 70 -8.98 3.04 -1.07
N HIS A 71 -10.20 2.97 -0.53
CA HIS A 71 -11.41 2.79 -1.33
C HIS A 71 -11.64 3.98 -2.28
N ASP A 72 -12.08 3.72 -3.50
CA ASP A 72 -12.19 4.71 -4.58
C ASP A 72 -13.10 5.89 -4.19
N ALA A 73 -14.26 5.61 -3.59
CA ALA A 73 -15.14 6.65 -3.05
C ALA A 73 -14.45 7.64 -2.08
N ILE A 74 -13.47 7.19 -1.29
CA ILE A 74 -12.71 8.07 -0.38
C ILE A 74 -11.72 8.92 -1.19
N ILE A 75 -11.06 8.32 -2.18
CA ILE A 75 -10.15 9.03 -3.09
C ILE A 75 -10.92 10.11 -3.85
N GLU A 76 -12.09 9.79 -4.39
CA GLU A 76 -12.98 10.73 -5.09
C GLU A 76 -13.45 11.87 -4.17
N MET A 77 -13.87 11.55 -2.95
CA MET A 77 -14.27 12.55 -1.95
C MET A 77 -13.12 13.52 -1.64
N ARG A 78 -11.88 13.02 -1.51
CA ARG A 78 -10.69 13.87 -1.30
C ARG A 78 -10.41 14.74 -2.52
N ALA A 79 -10.56 14.19 -3.73
CA ALA A 79 -10.34 14.94 -4.98
C ALA A 79 -11.34 16.09 -5.17
N GLN A 80 -12.57 15.96 -4.67
CA GLN A 80 -13.63 16.98 -4.77
C GLN A 80 -13.53 18.10 -3.72
N GLY A 81 -12.44 18.18 -2.96
CA GLY A 81 -12.21 19.23 -1.95
C GLY A 81 -12.39 18.78 -0.50
N GLY A 82 -12.41 17.46 -0.25
CA GLY A 82 -12.29 16.94 1.11
C GLY A 82 -10.93 17.27 1.76
N PRO A 83 -10.83 17.22 3.10
CA PRO A 83 -9.56 17.45 3.79
C PRO A 83 -8.50 16.44 3.34
N ARG A 84 -7.33 16.94 2.90
CA ARG A 84 -6.18 16.10 2.53
C ARG A 84 -5.01 16.40 3.44
N ALA A 85 -4.84 15.57 4.48
CA ALA A 85 -3.66 15.65 5.33
C ALA A 85 -2.46 15.10 4.57
N LYS A 86 -1.49 15.96 4.25
CA LYS A 86 -0.20 15.54 3.69
C LYS A 86 0.77 15.28 4.84
N THR A 87 0.97 14.02 5.18
CA THR A 87 1.97 13.60 6.19
C THR A 87 3.25 13.10 5.51
N LEU A 88 4.29 12.81 6.30
CA LEU A 88 5.58 12.37 5.78
C LEU A 88 5.49 11.19 4.81
N ILE A 89 4.62 10.22 5.08
CA ILE A 89 4.41 9.04 4.22
C ILE A 89 3.78 9.35 2.85
N HIS A 90 3.34 10.59 2.60
CA HIS A 90 2.79 11.02 1.31
C HIS A 90 3.81 11.81 0.47
N MET A 91 5.04 11.94 0.97
CA MET A 91 6.09 12.75 0.36
C MET A 91 7.10 11.86 -0.33
N ASP A 92 7.60 12.33 -1.47
CA ASP A 92 8.73 11.72 -2.18
C ASP A 92 9.93 12.66 -2.14
N ASP A 93 11.10 12.19 -2.57
CA ASP A 93 12.29 13.02 -2.63
C ASP A 93 12.11 14.17 -3.65
N PRO A 94 12.66 15.38 -3.37
CA PRO A 94 13.50 15.73 -2.22
C PRO A 94 12.72 16.20 -0.99
N GLU A 95 11.39 16.29 -1.06
CA GLU A 95 10.55 16.83 0.02
C GLU A 95 10.61 15.92 1.26
N HIS A 96 10.44 14.61 1.07
CA HIS A 96 10.48 13.62 2.13
C HIS A 96 11.76 13.74 2.97
N ARG A 97 12.94 13.74 2.33
CA ARG A 97 14.23 13.89 3.02
C ARG A 97 14.31 15.17 3.85
N LYS A 98 13.85 16.30 3.32
CA LYS A 98 13.87 17.59 4.05
C LYS A 98 13.03 17.53 5.32
N TYR A 99 11.80 17.00 5.24
CA TYR A 99 10.93 16.88 6.41
C TYR A 99 11.41 15.81 7.39
N ARG A 100 11.95 14.69 6.91
CA ARG A 100 12.51 13.63 7.76
C ARG A 100 13.66 14.16 8.61
N MET A 101 14.55 14.97 8.04
CA MET A 101 15.69 15.57 8.74
C MET A 101 15.28 16.49 9.89
N LEU A 102 14.12 17.15 9.83
CA LEU A 102 13.65 18.01 10.93
C LEU A 102 13.41 17.24 12.22
N THR A 103 13.08 15.96 12.08
CA THR A 103 12.76 15.11 13.21
C THR A 103 13.93 14.22 13.57
N ASN A 104 14.68 13.67 12.62
CA ASN A 104 15.64 12.57 12.80
C ASN A 104 16.66 12.65 13.97
N ASP A 105 16.98 13.84 14.49
CA ASP A 105 17.97 14.04 15.55
C ASP A 105 17.41 13.87 16.98
N TRP A 106 16.11 13.64 17.13
CA TRP A 106 15.45 13.25 18.40
C TRP A 106 15.73 11.81 18.85
#